data_AF-A0A837DUU0-F1
#
_entry.id   AF-A0A837DUU0-F1
#
_cell.length_a   1.000
_cell.length_b   1.000
_cell.length_c   1.000
_cell.angle_alpha   90.00
_cell.angle_beta   90.00
_cell.angle_gamma   90.00
#
_symmetry.space_group_name_H-M   'P 1'
#
loop_
_entity.id
_entity.type
_entity.pdbx_description
1 polymer ?
#
loop_
_entity_poly.entity_id
_entity_poly.type
_entity_poly.pdbx_seq_one_letter_code
_entity_poly.pdbx_strand_id
1 'polypeptide(L)'
;MNNGKYADACQKFQRVANVDSGSSLLVQRSSGLATELKEVIKERKIFLKAYKKAKMLSENYEYTASNTKLAVILGYGSINESYYRDVYNNSKKLKEYNDRILRSLGYTVDDDSTDANKTRSQKYSKNTKQDVFSGISDSAASAAESKLTDAQVKQARKDLKAQGLNEKAFTDEQVRQVILRAKHEGKSVKQVADEFK
;
A
#
# COMPACT_ATOMS: atom_id res chain seq x y z
N MET A 1 -14.70 -1.51 11.26
CA MET A 1 -14.80 -0.31 12.14
C MET A 1 -14.93 -0.80 13.59
N ASN A 2 -13.90 -0.60 14.43
CA ASN A 2 -13.90 -1.02 15.85
C ASN A 2 -13.67 0.15 16.84
N ASN A 3 -13.61 1.40 16.36
CA ASN A 3 -13.28 2.56 17.20
C ASN A 3 -14.28 2.79 18.35
N GLY A 4 -15.56 2.40 18.19
CA GLY A 4 -16.56 2.51 19.25
C GLY A 4 -16.21 1.66 20.48
N LYS A 5 -15.75 0.43 20.27
CA LYS A 5 -15.42 -0.50 21.36
C LYS A 5 -14.25 0.00 22.23
N TYR A 6 -13.24 0.62 21.61
CA TYR A 6 -12.10 1.18 22.34
C TYR A 6 -12.47 2.45 23.11
N ALA A 7 -13.33 3.30 22.55
CA ALA A 7 -13.83 4.48 23.26
C ALA A 7 -14.66 4.08 24.49
N ASP A 8 -15.55 3.10 24.35
CA ASP A 8 -16.35 2.57 25.46
C ASP A 8 -15.48 1.94 26.55
N ALA A 9 -14.43 1.20 26.16
CA ALA A 9 -13.47 0.63 27.10
C ALA A 9 -12.70 1.73 27.86
N CYS A 10 -12.23 2.77 27.16
CA CYS A 10 -11.56 3.91 27.77
C CYS A 10 -12.45 4.60 28.82
N GLN A 11 -13.74 4.81 28.50
CA GLN A 11 -14.70 5.37 29.46
C GLN A 11 -14.94 4.48 30.68
N LYS A 12 -15.00 3.15 30.50
CA LYS A 12 -15.14 2.20 31.62
C LYS A 12 -13.94 2.23 32.54
N PHE A 13 -12.73 2.27 32.01
CA PHE A 13 -11.51 2.40 32.81
C PHE A 13 -11.42 3.76 33.53
N GLN A 14 -11.81 4.85 32.87
CA GLN A 14 -11.89 6.16 33.52
C GLN A 14 -12.89 6.16 34.68
N ARG A 15 -14.05 5.50 34.53
CA ARG A 15 -15.02 5.37 35.61
C ARG A 15 -14.41 4.66 36.82
N VAL A 16 -13.72 3.54 36.62
CA VAL A 16 -13.06 2.79 37.71
C VAL A 16 -11.92 3.60 38.34
N ALA A 17 -11.19 4.38 37.55
CA ALA A 17 -10.12 5.25 38.03
C ALA A 17 -10.61 6.41 38.91
N ASN A 18 -11.90 6.79 38.79
CA ASN A 18 -12.49 7.90 39.53
C ASN A 18 -13.39 7.46 40.70
N VAL A 19 -13.35 6.18 41.09
CA VAL A 19 -14.13 5.69 42.23
C VAL A 19 -13.47 6.11 43.54
N ASP A 20 -14.17 6.95 44.30
CA ASP A 20 -13.76 7.34 45.65
C ASP A 20 -13.72 6.11 46.58
N SER A 21 -12.66 6.00 47.38
CA SER A 21 -12.38 4.84 48.25
C SER A 21 -12.24 3.50 47.50
N GLY A 22 -11.96 3.52 46.20
CA GLY A 22 -11.63 2.32 45.42
C GLY A 22 -10.28 1.69 45.82
N SER A 23 -10.09 0.41 45.49
CA SER A 23 -8.80 -0.27 45.67
C SER A 23 -7.69 0.49 44.92
N SER A 24 -6.65 0.94 45.64
CA SER A 24 -5.56 1.74 45.06
C SER A 24 -4.89 1.05 43.86
N LEU A 25 -4.71 -0.27 43.92
CA LEU A 25 -4.16 -1.06 42.83
C LEU A 25 -5.07 -1.06 41.59
N LEU A 26 -6.39 -1.15 41.79
CA LEU A 26 -7.36 -1.18 40.70
C LEU A 26 -7.51 0.20 40.05
N VAL A 27 -7.51 1.27 40.85
CA VAL A 27 -7.51 2.66 40.39
C VAL A 27 -6.27 2.94 39.55
N GLN A 28 -5.08 2.57 40.05
CA GLN A 28 -3.82 2.76 39.33
C GLN A 28 -3.81 2.02 37.98
N ARG A 29 -4.20 0.74 37.97
CA ARG A 29 -4.26 -0.06 36.73
C ARG A 29 -5.27 0.51 35.73
N SER A 30 -6.42 0.95 36.21
CA SER A 30 -7.47 1.51 35.35
C SER A 30 -7.04 2.85 34.73
N SER A 31 -6.34 3.70 35.49
CA SER A 31 -5.77 4.95 34.97
C SER A 31 -4.73 4.70 33.87
N GLY A 32 -3.85 3.71 34.08
CA GLY A 32 -2.85 3.29 33.07
C GLY A 32 -3.51 2.82 31.77
N LEU A 33 -4.47 1.89 31.87
CA LEU A 33 -5.19 1.36 30.71
C LEU A 33 -6.03 2.43 29.98
N ALA A 34 -6.63 3.37 30.71
CA ALA A 34 -7.36 4.48 30.10
C ALA A 34 -6.43 5.39 29.27
N THR A 35 -5.21 5.62 29.76
CA THR A 35 -4.20 6.43 29.08
C THR A 35 -3.70 5.73 27.82
N GLU A 36 -3.32 4.45 27.93
CA GLU A 36 -2.90 3.62 26.79
C GLU A 36 -3.98 3.58 25.69
N LEU A 37 -5.24 3.29 26.06
CA LEU A 37 -6.34 3.26 25.10
C LEU A 37 -6.56 4.61 24.40
N LYS A 38 -6.36 5.72 25.11
CA LYS A 38 -6.50 7.06 24.53
C LYS A 38 -5.43 7.33 23.48
N GLU A 39 -4.20 6.86 23.69
CA GLU A 39 -3.11 6.93 22.72
C GLU A 39 -3.39 6.03 21.51
N VAL A 40 -3.76 4.77 21.76
CA VAL A 40 -4.13 3.81 20.71
C VAL A 40 -5.25 4.36 19.81
N ILE A 41 -6.28 5.00 20.37
CA ILE A 41 -7.36 5.60 19.58
C ILE A 41 -6.84 6.70 18.64
N LYS A 42 -5.89 7.53 19.09
CA LYS A 42 -5.30 8.60 18.27
C LYS A 42 -4.43 8.02 17.16
N GLU A 43 -3.51 7.12 17.50
CA GLU A 43 -2.61 6.47 16.56
C GLU A 43 -3.37 5.68 15.49
N ARG A 44 -4.39 4.91 15.90
CA ARG A 44 -5.25 4.16 14.98
C ARG A 44 -5.93 5.07 13.95
N LYS A 45 -6.37 6.28 14.34
CA LYS A 45 -6.92 7.25 13.38
C LYS A 45 -5.88 7.70 12.36
N ILE A 46 -4.63 7.90 12.78
CA ILE A 46 -3.52 8.25 11.89
C ILE A 46 -3.26 7.13 10.91
N PHE A 47 -3.10 5.88 11.37
CA PHE A 47 -2.86 4.73 10.50
C PHE A 47 -4.01 4.48 9.52
N LEU A 48 -5.26 4.59 9.97
CA LEU A 48 -6.42 4.46 9.07
C LEU A 48 -6.44 5.54 7.99
N LYS A 49 -6.07 6.79 8.32
CA LYS A 49 -5.98 7.87 7.33
C LYS A 49 -4.83 7.64 6.34
N ALA A 50 -3.68 7.18 6.82
CA ALA A 50 -2.54 6.81 5.98
C ALA A 50 -2.90 5.64 5.04
N TYR A 51 -3.55 4.60 5.57
CA TYR A 51 -4.00 3.44 4.79
C TYR A 51 -5.00 3.84 3.70
N LYS A 52 -5.99 4.68 4.02
CA LYS A 52 -6.93 5.20 3.01
C LYS A 52 -6.22 5.94 1.89
N LYS A 53 -5.21 6.76 2.21
CA LYS A 53 -4.39 7.43 1.20
C LYS A 53 -3.59 6.44 0.35
N ALA A 54 -2.96 5.46 0.97
CA ALA A 54 -2.25 4.40 0.25
C ALA A 54 -3.18 3.65 -0.70
N LYS A 55 -4.38 3.30 -0.25
CA LYS A 55 -5.40 2.64 -1.08
C LYS A 55 -5.78 3.48 -2.30
N MET A 56 -6.07 4.77 -2.12
CA MET A 56 -6.37 5.67 -3.24
C MET A 56 -5.19 5.77 -4.23
N LEU A 57 -3.95 5.83 -3.73
CA LEU A 57 -2.76 5.85 -4.59
C LEU A 57 -2.62 4.55 -5.40
N SER A 58 -2.83 3.40 -4.76
CA SER A 58 -2.81 2.08 -5.42
C SER A 58 -3.94 1.96 -6.47
N GLU A 59 -5.15 2.42 -6.14
CA GLU A 59 -6.30 2.48 -7.06
C GLU A 59 -6.02 3.42 -8.25
N ASN A 60 -5.21 4.46 -8.04
CA ASN A 60 -4.76 5.39 -9.07
C ASN A 60 -3.45 4.94 -9.75
N TYR A 61 -3.06 3.67 -9.60
CA TYR A 61 -1.86 3.08 -10.23
C TYR A 61 -0.52 3.66 -9.74
N GLU A 62 -0.52 4.45 -8.67
CA GLU A 62 0.67 5.01 -8.03
C GLU A 62 1.25 4.05 -6.97
N TYR A 63 1.63 2.85 -7.40
CA TYR A 63 2.04 1.75 -6.51
C TYR A 63 3.24 2.08 -5.64
N THR A 64 4.26 2.77 -6.18
CA THR A 64 5.44 3.20 -5.41
C THR A 64 5.06 4.20 -4.32
N ALA A 65 4.25 5.20 -4.63
CA ALA A 65 3.79 6.20 -3.66
C ALA A 65 2.89 5.56 -2.58
N SER A 66 2.01 4.63 -2.98
CA SER A 66 1.26 3.81 -2.05
C SER A 66 2.19 3.06 -1.11
N ASN A 67 3.21 2.37 -1.62
CA ASN A 67 4.16 1.62 -0.81
C ASN A 67 4.95 2.50 0.16
N THR A 68 5.33 3.72 -0.21
CA THR A 68 5.93 4.68 0.73
C THR A 68 4.99 4.99 1.90
N LYS A 69 3.68 5.13 1.66
CA LYS A 69 2.70 5.33 2.74
C LYS A 69 2.51 4.08 3.59
N LEU A 70 2.55 2.90 2.99
CA LEU A 70 2.42 1.62 3.70
C LEU A 70 3.65 1.35 4.57
N ALA A 71 4.85 1.70 4.11
CA ALA A 71 6.09 1.57 4.89
C ALA A 71 6.03 2.39 6.20
N VAL A 72 5.41 3.56 6.20
CA VAL A 72 5.21 4.37 7.42
C VAL A 72 4.31 3.65 8.44
N ILE A 73 3.31 2.90 7.97
CA ILE A 73 2.43 2.13 8.85
C ILE A 73 3.17 0.89 9.35
N LEU A 74 3.74 0.11 8.44
CA LEU A 74 4.37 -1.18 8.72
C LEU A 74 5.69 -1.05 9.49
N GLY A 75 6.38 0.08 9.38
CA GLY A 75 7.60 0.39 10.13
C GLY A 75 7.34 0.94 11.54
N TYR A 76 6.09 1.13 11.94
CA TYR A 76 5.77 1.58 13.30
C TYR A 76 5.99 0.44 14.30
N GLY A 77 6.81 0.67 15.33
CA GLY A 77 7.32 -0.40 16.20
C GLY A 77 6.25 -1.25 16.89
N SER A 78 5.10 -0.67 17.21
CA SER A 78 3.97 -1.35 17.87
C SER A 78 2.86 -1.77 16.90
N ILE A 79 3.06 -1.69 15.57
CA ILE A 79 1.99 -1.97 14.59
C ILE A 79 1.49 -3.42 14.62
N ASN A 80 2.31 -4.34 15.15
CA ASN A 80 2.00 -5.75 15.33
C ASN A 80 1.07 -6.03 16.51
N GLU A 81 0.81 -5.03 17.36
CA GLU A 81 -0.05 -5.17 18.51
C GLU A 81 -1.51 -5.47 18.13
N SER A 82 -2.19 -6.21 19.00
CA SER A 82 -3.52 -6.76 18.72
C SER A 82 -4.56 -5.70 18.31
N TYR A 83 -4.44 -4.49 18.86
CA TYR A 83 -5.33 -3.36 18.58
C TYR A 83 -5.13 -2.72 17.19
N TYR A 84 -4.00 -3.00 16.53
CA TYR A 84 -3.70 -2.58 15.16
C TYR A 84 -3.80 -3.70 14.13
N ARG A 85 -4.16 -4.92 14.54
CA ARG A 85 -4.15 -6.11 13.68
C ARG A 85 -4.86 -5.92 12.33
N ASP A 86 -5.99 -5.22 12.29
CA ASP A 86 -6.71 -4.98 11.05
C ASP A 86 -5.96 -4.03 10.11
N VAL A 87 -5.45 -2.91 10.62
CA VAL A 87 -4.69 -1.96 9.80
C VAL A 87 -3.36 -2.55 9.35
N TYR A 88 -2.70 -3.34 10.20
CA TYR A 88 -1.49 -4.08 9.85
C TYR A 88 -1.75 -5.06 8.69
N ASN A 89 -2.72 -5.96 8.86
CA ASN A 89 -3.04 -6.98 7.85
C ASN A 89 -3.47 -6.36 6.52
N ASN A 90 -4.30 -5.32 6.57
CA ASN A 90 -4.74 -4.63 5.37
C ASN A 90 -3.58 -3.91 4.67
N SER A 91 -2.66 -3.30 5.43
CA SER A 91 -1.49 -2.61 4.89
C SER A 91 -0.51 -3.60 4.26
N LYS A 92 -0.25 -4.74 4.91
CA LYS A 92 0.59 -5.82 4.39
C LYS A 92 0.05 -6.36 3.07
N LYS A 93 -1.23 -6.73 3.03
CA LYS A 93 -1.90 -7.23 1.80
C LYS A 93 -1.85 -6.24 0.66
N LEU A 94 -2.07 -4.94 0.93
CA LEU A 94 -2.00 -3.92 -0.10
C LEU A 94 -0.57 -3.72 -0.61
N LYS A 95 0.44 -3.80 0.27
CA LYS A 95 1.85 -3.74 -0.13
C LYS A 95 2.20 -4.94 -1.01
N GLU A 96 1.82 -6.15 -0.62
CA GLU A 96 2.03 -7.38 -1.41
C GLU A 96 1.37 -7.29 -2.80
N TYR A 97 0.15 -6.75 -2.87
CA TYR A 97 -0.53 -6.49 -4.14
C TYR A 97 0.28 -5.53 -5.02
N ASN A 98 0.66 -4.36 -4.47
CA ASN A 98 1.45 -3.36 -5.19
C ASN A 98 2.80 -3.92 -5.64
N ASP A 99 3.50 -4.66 -4.77
CA ASP A 99 4.79 -5.29 -5.05
C ASP A 99 4.68 -6.30 -6.18
N ARG A 100 3.60 -7.11 -6.21
CA ARG A 100 3.33 -8.02 -7.32
C ARG A 100 3.17 -7.27 -8.64
N ILE A 101 2.42 -6.18 -8.64
CA ILE A 101 2.26 -5.36 -9.84
C ILE A 101 3.62 -4.78 -10.24
N LEU A 102 4.33 -4.10 -9.34
CA LEU A 102 5.65 -3.50 -9.60
C LEU A 102 6.65 -4.53 -10.17
N ARG A 103 6.71 -5.75 -9.63
CA ARG A 103 7.54 -6.84 -10.18
C ARG A 103 7.13 -7.22 -11.61
N SER A 104 5.82 -7.30 -11.89
CA SER A 104 5.32 -7.57 -13.24
C SER A 104 5.67 -6.48 -14.25
N LEU A 105 5.89 -5.24 -13.77
CA LEU A 105 6.33 -4.10 -14.57
C LEU A 105 7.86 -4.01 -14.67
N GLY A 106 8.61 -4.95 -14.09
CA GLY A 106 10.07 -4.98 -14.13
C GLY A 106 10.76 -4.11 -13.07
N TYR A 107 10.04 -3.57 -12.09
CA TYR A 107 10.66 -2.87 -10.96
C TYR A 107 11.18 -3.88 -9.92
N THR A 108 12.36 -3.58 -9.37
CA THR A 108 12.85 -4.24 -8.15
C THR A 108 12.10 -3.67 -6.96
N VAL A 109 11.51 -4.54 -6.15
CA VAL A 109 10.89 -4.20 -4.87
C VAL A 109 11.59 -4.95 -3.76
N ASP A 110 11.73 -4.30 -2.61
CA ASP A 110 12.33 -4.92 -1.43
C ASP A 110 11.43 -6.07 -0.95
N ASP A 111 12.04 -7.25 -0.82
CA ASP A 111 11.35 -8.46 -0.38
C ASP A 111 11.30 -8.46 1.15
N ASP A 112 10.20 -7.94 1.71
CA ASP A 112 9.91 -8.03 3.16
C ASP A 112 9.41 -9.43 3.56
N SER A 113 9.54 -10.43 2.66
CA SER A 113 9.18 -11.80 2.97
C SER A 113 10.10 -12.32 4.07
N THR A 114 9.61 -12.31 5.31
CA THR A 114 10.12 -13.11 6.41
C THR A 114 9.81 -14.59 6.15
N ASP A 115 10.32 -15.14 5.05
CA ASP A 115 10.53 -16.58 4.92
C ASP A 115 12.01 -16.80 5.23
N ALA A 116 12.27 -17.13 6.50
CA ALA A 116 13.58 -17.51 7.00
C ALA A 116 14.00 -18.89 6.45
N ASN A 117 13.98 -19.11 5.13
CA ASN A 117 14.70 -20.21 4.50
C ASN A 117 14.84 -20.04 2.98
N LYS A 118 15.51 -18.99 2.52
CA LYS A 118 16.25 -19.07 1.25
C LYS A 118 17.62 -18.47 1.42
N THR A 119 18.60 -19.36 1.43
CA THR A 119 20.03 -19.12 1.29
C THR A 119 20.28 -18.01 0.26
N ARG A 120 20.65 -16.82 0.75
CA ARG A 120 21.15 -15.74 -0.12
C ARG A 120 22.33 -15.07 0.53
N SER A 121 23.47 -15.69 0.30
CA SER A 121 24.71 -14.97 0.04
C SER A 121 24.42 -13.83 -0.96
N GLN A 122 24.56 -12.58 -0.54
CA GLN A 122 25.58 -11.69 -1.09
C GLN A 122 25.55 -10.32 -0.40
N LYS A 123 26.78 -9.89 -0.11
CA LYS A 123 27.18 -8.66 0.54
C LYS A 123 26.87 -7.44 -0.33
N TYR A 124 26.51 -6.34 0.35
CA TYR A 124 26.64 -4.90 0.01
C TYR A 124 26.94 -4.48 -1.44
N SER A 125 26.23 -3.46 -1.94
CA SER A 125 26.89 -2.18 -2.26
C SER A 125 25.92 -1.01 -2.47
N LYS A 126 26.33 0.16 -1.98
CA LYS A 126 25.76 1.49 -2.21
C LYS A 126 26.07 1.99 -3.63
N ASN A 127 25.16 2.85 -4.10
CA ASN A 127 25.34 3.96 -5.04
C ASN A 127 25.44 3.72 -6.57
N THR A 128 24.42 4.27 -7.22
CA THR A 128 24.43 5.12 -8.44
C THR A 128 24.88 4.56 -9.78
N LYS A 129 23.96 4.75 -10.74
CA LYS A 129 24.03 4.72 -12.21
C LYS A 129 23.43 3.47 -12.85
N GLN A 130 22.54 3.75 -13.81
CA GLN A 130 21.97 2.82 -14.79
C GLN A 130 23.05 1.87 -15.29
N ASP A 131 22.75 0.57 -15.33
CA ASP A 131 23.17 -0.31 -16.43
C ASP A 131 22.32 -1.60 -16.46
N VAL A 132 21.61 -1.73 -17.58
CA VAL A 132 21.43 -2.91 -18.45
C VAL A 132 21.12 -4.28 -17.83
N PHE A 133 19.85 -4.66 -18.07
CA PHE A 133 19.29 -6.00 -18.21
C PHE A 133 20.28 -7.11 -18.62
N SER A 134 20.46 -8.10 -17.75
CA SER A 134 20.80 -9.46 -18.16
C SER A 134 20.31 -10.46 -17.11
N GLY A 135 19.41 -11.35 -17.52
CA GLY A 135 18.88 -12.40 -16.65
C GLY A 135 17.56 -12.98 -17.14
N ILE A 136 17.56 -13.53 -18.36
CA ILE A 136 16.50 -14.44 -18.82
C ILE A 136 16.77 -15.82 -18.21
N SER A 137 15.78 -16.39 -17.53
CA SER A 137 15.57 -17.83 -17.45
C SER A 137 14.10 -18.11 -17.10
N ASP A 138 13.36 -18.35 -18.18
CA ASP A 138 12.18 -19.20 -18.39
C ASP A 138 11.03 -19.34 -17.37
N SER A 139 9.88 -18.79 -17.79
CA SER A 139 8.69 -19.53 -18.26
C SER A 139 8.16 -20.70 -17.41
N ALA A 140 7.06 -20.45 -16.68
CA ALA A 140 5.78 -21.20 -16.78
C ALA A 140 4.90 -21.02 -15.51
N ALA A 141 4.31 -19.84 -15.31
CA ALA A 141 3.11 -19.68 -14.48
C ALA A 141 2.53 -18.27 -14.65
N SER A 142 1.86 -17.99 -15.76
CA SER A 142 1.11 -16.71 -15.91
C SER A 142 -0.07 -16.90 -16.85
N ALA A 143 -0.99 -17.78 -16.47
CA ALA A 143 -2.31 -17.86 -17.08
C ALA A 143 -3.31 -17.17 -16.14
N ALA A 144 -4.09 -16.24 -16.71
CA ALA A 144 -5.22 -15.52 -16.11
C ALA A 144 -4.91 -14.22 -15.32
N GLU A 145 -4.27 -13.26 -15.96
CA GLU A 145 -4.59 -11.83 -15.76
C GLU A 145 -4.34 -11.14 -17.10
N SER A 146 -5.38 -10.53 -17.68
CA SER A 146 -5.50 -10.09 -19.08
C SER A 146 -4.25 -9.36 -19.59
N LYS A 147 -3.31 -10.09 -20.18
CA LYS A 147 -2.11 -9.54 -20.81
C LYS A 147 -2.56 -8.59 -21.90
N LEU A 148 -2.44 -7.29 -21.66
CA LEU A 148 -2.62 -6.29 -22.70
C LEU A 148 -1.61 -6.60 -23.81
N THR A 149 -2.10 -6.78 -25.03
CA THR A 149 -1.23 -7.11 -26.16
C THR A 149 -0.46 -5.86 -26.58
N ASP A 150 0.74 -6.03 -27.14
CA ASP A 150 1.52 -4.89 -27.65
C ASP A 150 0.77 -4.13 -28.76
N ALA A 151 -0.16 -4.81 -29.44
CA ALA A 151 -1.11 -4.16 -30.35
C ALA A 151 -2.05 -3.18 -29.63
N GLN A 152 -2.56 -3.52 -28.43
CA GLN A 152 -3.38 -2.62 -27.61
C GLN A 152 -2.56 -1.43 -27.10
N VAL A 153 -1.30 -1.64 -26.72
CA VAL A 153 -0.37 -0.56 -26.32
C VAL A 153 -0.10 0.38 -27.49
N LYS A 154 0.19 -0.16 -28.68
CA LYS A 154 0.43 0.63 -29.89
C LYS A 154 -0.81 1.43 -30.32
N GLN A 155 -2.00 0.84 -30.18
CA GLN A 155 -3.25 1.53 -30.48
C GLN A 155 -3.53 2.65 -29.48
N ALA A 156 -3.33 2.41 -28.19
CA ALA A 156 -3.48 3.43 -27.16
C ALA A 156 -2.48 4.59 -27.32
N ARG A 157 -1.23 4.31 -27.72
CA ARG A 157 -0.27 5.35 -28.09
C ARG A 157 -0.77 6.24 -29.22
N LYS A 158 -1.37 5.65 -30.27
CA LYS A 158 -1.97 6.42 -31.37
C LYS A 158 -3.15 7.27 -30.89
N ASP A 159 -3.97 6.73 -30.01
CA ASP A 159 -5.12 7.44 -29.44
C ASP A 159 -4.69 8.62 -28.55
N LEU A 160 -3.63 8.45 -27.75
CA LEU A 160 -2.99 9.53 -26.98
C LEU A 160 -2.42 10.62 -27.89
N LYS A 161 -1.74 10.23 -28.97
CA LYS A 161 -1.24 11.17 -29.99
C LYS A 161 -2.36 11.97 -30.64
N ALA A 162 -3.48 11.32 -30.96
CA ALA A 162 -4.64 11.98 -31.55
C ALA A 162 -5.24 13.06 -30.64
N GLN A 163 -5.04 12.95 -29.32
CA GLN A 163 -5.46 13.96 -28.34
C GLN A 163 -4.46 15.10 -28.15
N GLY A 164 -3.36 15.13 -28.92
CA GLY A 164 -2.33 16.16 -28.83
C GLY A 164 -1.26 15.88 -27.77
N LEU A 165 -1.26 14.70 -27.15
CA LEU A 165 -0.21 14.27 -26.23
C LEU A 165 0.98 13.71 -27.00
N ASN A 166 2.21 14.01 -26.57
CA ASN A 166 3.40 13.52 -27.25
C ASN A 166 3.58 12.01 -27.01
N GLU A 167 3.52 11.21 -28.09
CA GLU A 167 3.61 9.74 -28.04
C GLU A 167 4.89 9.21 -27.41
N LYS A 168 5.97 10.00 -27.42
CA LYS A 168 7.29 9.65 -26.85
C LYS A 168 7.44 10.09 -25.40
N ALA A 169 6.54 10.93 -24.89
CA ALA A 169 6.55 11.34 -23.49
C ALA A 169 6.09 10.22 -22.55
N PHE A 170 5.37 9.22 -23.09
CA PHE A 170 4.87 8.08 -22.32
C PHE A 170 5.66 6.80 -22.65
N THR A 171 6.08 6.08 -21.61
CA THR A 171 6.65 4.73 -21.73
C THR A 171 5.56 3.71 -22.05
N ASP A 172 5.92 2.53 -22.57
CA ASP A 172 4.93 1.48 -22.86
C ASP A 172 4.15 1.09 -21.61
N GLU A 173 4.82 1.18 -20.46
CA GLU A 173 4.23 0.91 -19.17
C GLU A 173 3.21 1.97 -18.77
N GLN A 174 3.52 3.26 -18.94
CA GLN A 174 2.56 4.33 -18.69
C GLN A 174 1.33 4.21 -19.62
N VAL A 175 1.53 3.80 -20.87
CA VAL A 175 0.43 3.55 -21.79
C VAL A 175 -0.42 2.36 -21.33
N ARG A 176 0.20 1.29 -20.82
CA ARG A 176 -0.51 0.14 -20.22
C ARG A 176 -1.36 0.58 -19.03
N GLN A 177 -0.84 1.46 -18.15
CA GLN A 177 -1.62 2.01 -17.04
C GLN A 177 -2.85 2.81 -17.53
N VAL A 178 -2.69 3.64 -18.56
CA VAL A 178 -3.83 4.37 -19.16
C VAL A 178 -4.88 3.43 -19.74
N ILE A 179 -4.46 2.33 -20.40
CA ILE A 179 -5.40 1.32 -20.91
C ILE A 179 -6.14 0.60 -19.78
N LEU A 180 -5.44 0.24 -18.71
CA LEU A 180 -6.06 -0.41 -17.55
C LEU A 180 -7.06 0.53 -16.88
N ARG A 181 -6.71 1.81 -16.73
CA ARG A 181 -7.59 2.86 -16.21
C ARG A 181 -8.86 3.01 -17.06
N ALA A 182 -8.70 3.10 -18.37
CA ALA A 182 -9.82 3.17 -19.31
C ALA A 182 -10.77 1.96 -19.17
N LYS A 183 -10.22 0.74 -19.12
CA LYS A 183 -11.02 -0.49 -18.96
C LYS A 183 -11.78 -0.54 -17.63
N HIS A 184 -11.17 -0.10 -16.54
CA HIS A 184 -11.81 -0.12 -15.21
C HIS A 184 -12.89 0.96 -15.06
N GLU A 185 -12.66 2.16 -15.59
CA GLU A 185 -13.63 3.25 -15.55
C GLU A 185 -14.76 3.11 -16.60
N GLY A 186 -14.72 2.06 -17.43
CA GLY A 186 -15.65 1.90 -18.56
C GLY A 186 -15.50 2.99 -19.63
N LYS A 187 -14.37 3.70 -19.63
CA LYS A 187 -14.04 4.81 -20.52
C LYS A 187 -13.11 4.34 -21.64
N SER A 188 -13.01 5.13 -22.70
CA SER A 188 -11.98 4.94 -23.72
C SER A 188 -10.65 5.55 -23.29
N VAL A 189 -9.53 5.03 -23.83
CA VAL A 189 -8.19 5.61 -23.65
C VAL A 189 -8.17 7.11 -23.97
N LYS A 190 -8.94 7.53 -24.99
CA LYS A 190 -9.09 8.93 -25.40
C LYS A 190 -9.73 9.82 -24.34
N GLN A 191 -10.73 9.33 -23.63
CA GLN A 191 -11.41 10.07 -22.56
C GLN A 191 -10.52 10.20 -21.32
N VAL A 192 -9.78 9.15 -20.99
CA VAL A 192 -8.80 9.20 -19.90
C VAL A 192 -7.64 10.14 -20.25
N ALA A 193 -7.25 10.20 -21.53
CA ALA A 193 -6.21 11.10 -22.03
C ALA A 193 -6.58 12.59 -21.93
N ASP A 194 -7.86 12.94 -22.13
CA ASP A 194 -8.34 14.32 -22.02
C ASP A 194 -8.22 14.89 -20.59
N GLU A 195 -8.17 14.02 -19.57
CA GLU A 195 -7.94 14.44 -18.18
C GLU A 195 -6.46 14.83 -17.90
N PHE A 196 -5.54 14.56 -18.83
CA PHE A 196 -4.12 14.92 -18.72
C PHE A 196 -3.75 16.19 -19.51
N LYS A 197 -4.74 16.88 -20.07
CA LYS A 197 -4.58 18.15 -20.81
C LYS A 197 -4.76 19.35 -19.89
#